data_AF-A0A381Q3U4-F1
#
_entry.id   AF-A0A381Q3U4-F1
#
_cell.length_a   1.000
_cell.length_b   1.000
_cell.length_c   1.000
_cell.angle_alpha   90.00
_cell.angle_beta   90.00
_cell.angle_gamma   90.00
#
_symmetry.space_group_name_H-M   'P 1'
#
loop_
_entity.id
_entity.type
_entity.pdbx_description
1 polymer ?
#
loop_
_entity_poly.entity_id
_entity_poly.type
_entity_poly.pdbx_seq_one_letter_code
_entity_poly.pdbx_strand_id
1 'polypeptide(L)'
;MLVPNVEFISITVFLSGLTLGFSWGAAVGASSMLIYSSFNPLGSGLVYFTLLIGQILAMVVIGMSGAAANKIVKSLAPVYQAILAGLFGFIGTLIYDIATNLAYPLSAGYSLKETFAYGISGILFTAMHLASNTAIFSVVVPGYLRKMKL
;
A
#
# COMPACT_ATOMS: atom_id res chain seq x y z
N MET A 1 -15.21 -15.95 4.33
CA MET A 1 -15.07 -15.81 2.86
C MET A 1 -13.57 -15.68 2.57
N LEU A 2 -13.00 -16.50 1.68
CA LEU A 2 -11.62 -16.30 1.22
C LEU A 2 -11.65 -15.24 0.11
N VAL A 3 -11.56 -13.97 0.49
CA VAL A 3 -11.35 -12.90 -0.48
C VAL A 3 -9.84 -12.84 -0.75
N PRO A 4 -9.38 -13.08 -2.00
CA PRO A 4 -7.96 -12.95 -2.31
C PRO A 4 -7.52 -11.51 -2.00
N ASN A 5 -6.47 -11.37 -1.19
CA ASN A 5 -5.95 -10.07 -0.73
C ASN A 5 -5.12 -9.40 -1.84
N VAL A 6 -5.78 -9.13 -2.97
CA VAL A 6 -5.23 -8.50 -4.17
C VAL A 6 -5.79 -7.09 -4.25
N GLU A 7 -4.90 -6.11 -4.28
CA GLU A 7 -5.22 -4.74 -3.92
C GLU A 7 -4.63 -3.77 -4.96
N PHE A 8 -5.45 -2.84 -5.49
CA PHE A 8 -5.04 -1.94 -6.56
C PHE A 8 -4.92 -0.46 -6.13
N ILE A 9 -5.36 -0.11 -4.92
CA ILE A 9 -5.26 1.26 -4.39
C ILE A 9 -3.78 1.66 -4.27
N SER A 10 -2.92 0.82 -3.69
CA SER A 10 -1.49 1.10 -3.50
C SER A 10 -0.77 1.45 -4.80
N ILE A 11 -1.01 0.70 -5.88
CA ILE A 11 -0.38 1.01 -7.18
C ILE A 11 -0.91 2.34 -7.75
N THR A 12 -2.21 2.63 -7.63
CA THR A 12 -2.76 3.91 -8.11
C THR A 12 -2.23 5.10 -7.30
N VAL A 13 -2.11 4.95 -5.98
CA VAL A 13 -1.53 5.95 -5.08
C VAL A 13 -0.06 6.16 -5.41
N PHE A 14 0.72 5.10 -5.59
CA PHE A 14 2.12 5.19 -6.02
C PHE A 14 2.24 5.93 -7.36
N LEU A 15 1.43 5.56 -8.37
CA LEU A 15 1.45 6.21 -9.69
C LEU A 15 1.06 7.69 -9.61
N SER A 16 0.17 8.08 -8.69
CA SER A 16 -0.18 9.47 -8.47
C SER A 16 1.03 10.29 -8.03
N GLY A 17 1.82 9.78 -7.08
CA GLY A 17 3.07 10.44 -6.66
C GLY A 17 4.14 10.38 -7.73
N LEU A 18 4.28 9.24 -8.42
CA LEU A 18 5.18 9.09 -9.57
C LEU A 18 4.88 10.14 -10.65
N THR A 19 3.63 10.53 -10.85
CA THR A 19 3.24 11.44 -11.93
C THR A 19 3.17 12.90 -11.49
N LEU A 20 2.65 13.15 -10.29
CA LEU A 20 2.28 14.49 -9.82
C LEU A 20 3.20 15.03 -8.72
N GLY A 21 4.14 14.22 -8.23
CA GLY A 21 5.10 14.60 -7.18
C GLY A 21 4.58 14.38 -5.76
N PHE A 22 5.38 14.81 -4.77
CA PHE A 22 5.20 14.46 -3.36
C PHE A 22 3.85 14.89 -2.78
N SER A 23 3.47 16.16 -2.95
CA SER A 23 2.26 16.72 -2.34
C SER A 23 0.99 16.01 -2.84
N TRP A 24 0.92 15.78 -4.15
CA TRP A 24 -0.22 15.09 -4.75
C TRP A 24 -0.23 13.60 -4.44
N GLY A 25 0.92 12.94 -4.42
CA GLY A 25 1.02 11.55 -3.96
C GLY A 25 0.52 11.37 -2.52
N ALA A 26 0.93 12.26 -1.62
CA ALA A 26 0.45 12.26 -0.24
C ALA A 26 -1.05 12.52 -0.14
N ALA A 27 -1.56 13.54 -0.84
CA ALA A 27 -2.98 13.90 -0.82
C ALA A 27 -3.88 12.77 -1.37
N VAL A 28 -3.48 12.14 -2.47
CA VAL A 28 -4.20 11.00 -3.06
C VAL A 28 -4.14 9.79 -2.13
N GLY A 29 -2.98 9.48 -1.55
CA GLY A 29 -2.85 8.41 -0.56
C GLY A 29 -3.76 8.60 0.65
N ALA A 30 -3.73 9.80 1.24
CA ALA A 30 -4.56 10.11 2.41
C ALA A 30 -6.06 10.07 2.11
N SER A 31 -6.49 10.75 1.04
CA SER A 31 -7.91 10.83 0.68
C SER A 31 -8.48 9.48 0.23
N SER A 32 -7.76 8.72 -0.60
CA SER A 32 -8.21 7.41 -1.07
C SER A 32 -8.43 6.46 0.11
N MET A 33 -7.48 6.44 1.06
CA MET A 33 -7.58 5.56 2.21
C MET A 33 -8.63 6.01 3.22
N LEU A 34 -8.77 7.32 3.44
CA LEU A 34 -9.83 7.86 4.29
C LEU A 34 -11.21 7.46 3.78
N ILE A 35 -11.46 7.62 2.47
CA ILE A 35 -12.73 7.25 1.85
C ILE A 35 -12.92 5.73 1.92
N TYR A 36 -11.94 4.96 1.44
CA TYR A 36 -12.04 3.51 1.40
C TYR A 36 -12.27 2.90 2.79
N SER A 37 -11.50 3.32 3.79
CA SER A 37 -11.62 2.79 5.16
C SER A 37 -12.91 3.23 5.86
N SER A 38 -13.29 4.51 5.72
CA SER A 38 -14.47 5.03 6.42
C SER A 38 -15.77 4.41 5.89
N PHE A 39 -15.86 4.19 4.59
CA PHE A 39 -17.07 3.71 3.92
C PHE A 39 -17.02 2.22 3.55
N ASN A 40 -16.11 1.44 4.14
CA ASN A 40 -16.02 0.02 3.87
C ASN A 40 -17.23 -0.74 4.47
N PRO A 41 -18.07 -1.40 3.65
CA PRO A 41 -19.27 -2.08 4.12
C PRO A 41 -18.97 -3.31 4.99
N LEU A 42 -17.74 -3.85 4.93
CA LEU A 42 -17.30 -4.98 5.75
C LEU A 42 -16.78 -4.54 7.13
N GLY A 43 -16.63 -3.24 7.36
CA GLY A 43 -16.21 -2.67 8.64
C GLY A 43 -15.61 -1.28 8.46
N SER A 44 -16.17 -0.28 9.16
CA SER A 44 -15.72 1.11 9.03
C SER A 44 -14.49 1.41 9.90
N GLY A 45 -13.46 1.97 9.28
CA GLY A 45 -12.29 2.50 10.00
C GLY A 45 -12.61 3.64 10.96
N LEU A 46 -13.79 4.29 10.85
CA LEU A 46 -14.23 5.30 11.82
C LEU A 46 -14.48 4.71 13.21
N VAL A 47 -14.80 3.41 13.28
CA VAL A 47 -14.93 2.67 14.55
C VAL A 47 -13.55 2.31 15.12
N TYR A 48 -12.59 2.02 14.25
CA TYR A 48 -11.23 1.62 14.60
C TYR A 48 -10.23 2.75 14.28
N PHE A 49 -10.28 3.82 15.07
CA PHE A 49 -9.61 5.08 14.72
C PHE A 49 -8.08 4.96 14.58
N THR A 50 -7.41 4.16 15.42
CA THR A 50 -5.96 3.93 15.30
C THR A 50 -5.61 3.16 14.03
N LEU A 51 -6.45 2.21 13.62
CA LEU A 51 -6.34 1.54 12.33
C LEU A 51 -6.46 2.55 11.18
N LEU A 52 -7.48 3.40 11.20
CA LEU A 52 -7.70 4.42 10.16
C LEU A 52 -6.47 5.31 9.98
N ILE A 53 -5.90 5.83 11.08
CA ILE A 53 -4.69 6.64 11.03
C ILE A 53 -3.52 5.84 10.48
N GLY A 54 -3.30 4.61 10.95
CA GLY A 54 -2.22 3.75 10.47
C GLY A 54 -2.29 3.50 8.96
N GLN A 55 -3.50 3.23 8.45
CA GLN A 55 -3.75 3.03 7.02
C GLN A 55 -3.47 4.31 6.21
N ILE A 56 -3.98 5.46 6.67
CA ILE A 56 -3.76 6.76 6.01
C ILE A 56 -2.27 7.08 5.93
N LEU A 57 -1.54 6.94 7.04
CA LEU A 57 -0.10 7.21 7.08
C LEU A 57 0.68 6.29 6.15
N ALA A 58 0.36 5.00 6.13
CA ALA A 58 0.98 4.04 5.21
C ALA A 58 0.73 4.43 3.74
N MET A 59 -0.49 4.81 3.38
CA MET A 59 -0.83 5.23 2.02
C MET A 59 -0.18 6.56 1.62
N VAL A 60 -0.04 7.50 2.56
CA VAL A 60 0.76 8.72 2.33
C VAL A 60 2.21 8.38 1.99
N VAL A 61 2.83 7.47 2.75
CA VAL A 61 4.21 7.02 2.49
C VAL A 61 4.31 6.34 1.12
N ILE A 62 3.36 5.47 0.75
CA ILE A 62 3.32 4.82 -0.56
C ILE A 62 3.24 5.88 -1.68
N GLY A 63 2.36 6.86 -1.55
CA GLY A 63 2.22 7.94 -2.53
C GLY A 63 3.49 8.77 -2.67
N MET A 64 4.08 9.19 -1.55
CA MET A 64 5.36 9.91 -1.55
C MET A 64 6.52 9.08 -2.12
N SER A 65 6.52 7.76 -1.92
CA SER A 65 7.54 6.87 -2.47
C SER A 65 7.53 6.84 -4.00
N GLY A 66 6.36 6.97 -4.63
CA GLY A 66 6.22 7.14 -6.08
C GLY A 66 6.94 8.39 -6.58
N ALA A 67 6.76 9.51 -5.89
CA ALA A 67 7.44 10.77 -6.24
C ALA A 67 8.97 10.65 -6.11
N ALA A 68 9.44 10.03 -5.03
CA ALA A 68 10.86 9.77 -4.81
C ALA A 68 11.46 8.84 -5.88
N ALA A 69 10.68 7.85 -6.33
CA ALA A 69 11.11 6.86 -7.32
C ALA A 69 11.18 7.41 -8.75
N ASN A 70 10.47 8.51 -9.06
CA ASN A 70 10.25 9.03 -10.42
C ASN A 70 11.52 9.08 -11.27
N LYS A 71 12.54 9.83 -10.84
CA LYS A 71 13.75 10.06 -11.64
C LYS A 71 14.53 8.76 -11.88
N ILE A 72 14.63 7.92 -10.85
CA ILE A 72 15.41 6.68 -10.90
C ILE A 72 14.71 5.68 -11.82
N VAL A 73 13.42 5.37 -11.57
CA VAL A 73 12.68 4.38 -12.34
C VAL A 73 12.65 4.74 -13.83
N LYS A 74 12.40 6.00 -14.18
CA LYS A 74 12.36 6.44 -15.59
C LYS A 74 13.69 6.29 -16.33
N SER A 75 14.81 6.39 -15.63
CA SER A 75 16.14 6.26 -16.22
C SER A 75 16.55 4.81 -16.50
N LEU A 76 15.81 3.83 -15.97
CA LEU A 76 16.13 2.41 -16.07
C LEU A 76 15.55 1.75 -17.33
N ALA A 77 16.22 0.70 -17.81
CA ALA A 77 15.64 -0.18 -18.84
C ALA A 77 14.41 -0.94 -18.29
N PRO A 78 13.47 -1.39 -19.15
CA PRO A 78 12.18 -1.94 -18.70
C PRO A 78 12.25 -3.08 -17.69
N VAL A 79 13.26 -3.96 -17.78
CA VAL A 79 13.45 -5.05 -16.81
C VAL A 79 13.80 -4.53 -15.41
N TYR A 80 14.67 -3.51 -15.33
CA TYR A 80 15.06 -2.90 -14.06
C TYR A 80 13.97 -1.99 -13.51
N GLN A 81 13.14 -1.38 -14.36
CA GLN A 81 11.90 -0.72 -13.94
C GLN A 81 10.97 -1.71 -13.23
N ALA A 82 10.76 -2.89 -13.81
CA ALA A 82 9.91 -3.91 -13.23
C ALA A 82 10.44 -4.41 -11.88
N ILE A 83 11.75 -4.65 -11.77
CA ILE A 83 12.38 -5.09 -10.52
C ILE A 83 12.24 -4.00 -9.45
N LEU A 84 12.63 -2.76 -9.75
CA LEU A 84 12.59 -1.68 -8.78
C LEU A 84 11.16 -1.33 -8.36
N ALA A 85 10.22 -1.30 -9.30
CA ALA A 85 8.80 -1.12 -8.99
C ALA A 85 8.27 -2.25 -8.11
N GLY A 86 8.60 -3.50 -8.42
CA GLY A 86 8.26 -4.65 -7.58
C GLY A 86 8.77 -4.52 -6.15
N LEU A 87 10.00 -4.04 -5.97
CA LEU A 87 10.56 -3.75 -4.63
C LEU A 87 9.77 -2.66 -3.91
N PHE A 88 9.36 -1.58 -4.60
CA PHE A 88 8.46 -0.57 -4.00
C PHE A 88 7.10 -1.17 -3.60
N GLY A 89 6.52 -2.03 -4.46
CA GLY A 89 5.29 -2.76 -4.15
C GLY A 89 5.44 -3.64 -2.91
N PHE A 90 6.51 -4.42 -2.83
CA PHE A 90 6.83 -5.26 -1.69
C PHE A 90 7.00 -4.45 -0.40
N ILE A 91 7.85 -3.42 -0.41
CA ILE A 91 8.16 -2.61 0.78
C ILE A 91 6.94 -1.82 1.22
N GLY A 92 6.21 -1.20 0.29
CA GLY A 92 4.99 -0.44 0.59
C GLY A 92 3.92 -1.34 1.22
N THR A 93 3.73 -2.53 0.67
CA THR A 93 2.79 -3.52 1.21
C THR A 93 3.21 -4.01 2.59
N LEU A 94 4.50 -4.26 2.80
CA LEU A 94 5.02 -4.66 4.11
C LEU A 94 4.78 -3.58 5.17
N ILE A 95 5.02 -2.31 4.83
CA ILE A 95 4.75 -1.17 5.71
C ILE A 95 3.26 -1.09 6.06
N TYR A 96 2.40 -1.21 5.05
CA TYR A 96 0.96 -1.18 5.23
C TYR A 96 0.49 -2.33 6.14
N ASP A 97 0.90 -3.57 5.85
CA ASP A 97 0.49 -4.76 6.60
C ASP A 97 1.00 -4.72 8.05
N ILE A 98 2.22 -4.25 8.29
CA ILE A 98 2.72 -4.05 9.66
C ILE A 98 1.89 -3.00 10.38
N ALA A 99 1.63 -1.86 9.73
CA ALA A 99 0.83 -0.79 10.32
C ALA A 99 -0.58 -1.28 10.69
N THR A 100 -1.25 -2.03 9.81
CA THR A 100 -2.61 -2.51 10.06
C THR A 100 -2.67 -3.65 11.05
N ASN A 101 -1.74 -4.60 11.00
CA ASN A 101 -1.72 -5.74 11.92
C ASN A 101 -1.38 -5.33 13.36
N LEU A 102 -0.69 -4.20 13.55
CA LEU A 102 -0.49 -3.61 14.87
C LEU A 102 -1.63 -2.69 15.28
N ALA A 103 -2.09 -1.82 14.38
CA ALA A 103 -3.09 -0.81 14.72
C ALA A 103 -4.50 -1.36 14.95
N TYR A 104 -4.89 -2.44 14.26
CA TYR A 104 -6.22 -3.03 14.44
C TYR A 104 -6.42 -3.66 15.82
N PRO A 105 -5.58 -4.61 16.30
CA PRO A 105 -5.76 -5.20 17.63
C PRO A 105 -5.71 -4.15 18.75
N LEU A 106 -4.83 -3.15 18.62
CA LEU A 106 -4.78 -2.02 19.56
C LEU A 106 -6.08 -1.22 19.55
N SER A 107 -6.68 -0.97 18.38
CA SER A 107 -7.99 -0.30 18.27
C SER A 107 -9.13 -1.14 18.85
N ALA A 108 -9.02 -2.47 18.77
CA ALA A 108 -10.02 -3.41 19.27
C ALA A 108 -9.86 -3.72 20.77
N GLY A 109 -8.87 -3.13 21.45
CA GLY A 109 -8.63 -3.31 22.88
C GLY A 109 -7.87 -4.58 23.27
N TYR A 110 -7.14 -5.18 22.33
CA TYR A 110 -6.40 -6.42 22.55
C TYR A 110 -5.13 -6.14 23.37
N SER A 111 -4.70 -7.11 24.18
CA SER A 111 -3.39 -7.07 24.84
C SER A 111 -2.24 -7.21 23.83
N LEU A 112 -1.02 -6.88 24.26
CA LEU A 112 0.17 -7.06 23.42
C LEU A 112 0.37 -8.53 22.99
N LYS A 113 0.10 -9.49 23.87
CA LYS A 113 0.20 -10.92 23.54
C LYS A 113 -0.80 -11.34 22.46
N GLU A 114 -2.04 -10.86 22.57
CA GLU A 114 -3.09 -11.12 21.58
C GLU A 114 -2.79 -10.43 20.25
N THR A 115 -2.19 -9.24 20.27
CA THR A 115 -1.71 -8.53 19.08
C THR A 115 -0.67 -9.35 18.31
N PHE A 116 0.30 -9.94 19.02
CA PHE A 116 1.29 -10.83 18.37
C PHE A 116 0.66 -12.10 17.82
N ALA A 117 -0.26 -12.73 18.56
CA ALA A 117 -0.98 -13.91 18.09
C ALA A 117 -1.83 -13.61 16.84
N TYR A 118 -2.48 -12.45 16.81
CA TYR A 118 -3.22 -11.96 15.64
C TYR A 118 -2.31 -11.80 14.42
N GLY A 119 -1.15 -11.14 14.59
CA GLY A 119 -0.16 -10.97 13.52
C GLY A 119 0.34 -12.29 12.93
N ILE A 120 0.59 -13.30 13.78
CA ILE A 120 1.00 -14.65 13.32
C ILE A 120 -0.13 -15.31 12.52
N SER A 121 -1.38 -15.19 12.97
CA SER A 121 -2.53 -15.76 12.25
C SER A 121 -2.75 -15.14 10.87
N GLY A 122 -2.32 -13.89 10.68
CA GLY A 122 -2.43 -13.14 9.42
C GLY A 122 -1.33 -13.45 8.39
N ILE A 123 -0.33 -14.28 8.71
CA ILE A 123 0.88 -14.41 7.88
C ILE A 123 0.60 -14.88 6.45
N LEU A 124 -0.39 -15.77 6.26
CA LEU A 124 -0.78 -16.24 4.93
C LEU A 124 -1.40 -15.10 4.10
N PHE A 125 -2.23 -14.26 4.73
CA PHE A 125 -2.83 -13.10 4.08
C PHE A 125 -1.78 -12.04 3.73
N THR A 126 -0.86 -11.76 4.63
CA THR A 126 0.30 -10.87 4.39
C THR A 126 1.18 -11.40 3.26
N ALA A 127 1.46 -12.71 3.23
CA ALA A 127 2.27 -13.32 2.17
C ALA A 127 1.59 -13.21 0.79
N MET A 128 0.28 -13.46 0.71
CA MET A 128 -0.49 -13.28 -0.54
C MET A 128 -0.51 -11.81 -0.97
N HIS A 129 -0.68 -10.89 -0.03
CA HIS A 129 -0.70 -9.45 -0.30
C HIS A 129 0.66 -8.98 -0.85
N LEU A 130 1.76 -9.34 -0.18
CA LEU A 130 3.13 -9.06 -0.62
C LEU A 130 3.40 -9.61 -2.02
N ALA A 131 3.07 -10.88 -2.27
CA ALA A 131 3.31 -11.51 -3.57
C ALA A 131 2.49 -10.81 -4.67
N SER A 132 1.21 -10.54 -4.41
CA SER A 132 0.33 -9.89 -5.39
C SER A 132 0.77 -8.46 -5.72
N ASN A 133 1.06 -7.63 -4.72
CA ASN A 133 1.48 -6.24 -4.96
C ASN A 133 2.88 -6.15 -5.57
N THR A 134 3.79 -7.05 -5.22
CA THR A 134 5.08 -7.16 -5.91
C THR A 134 4.86 -7.40 -7.41
N ALA A 135 4.03 -8.37 -7.77
CA ALA A 135 3.73 -8.68 -9.16
C ALA A 135 3.01 -7.53 -9.88
N ILE A 136 2.01 -6.92 -9.23
CA ILE A 136 1.24 -5.79 -9.78
C ILE A 136 2.19 -4.63 -10.08
N PHE A 137 3.02 -4.22 -9.14
CA PHE A 137 3.93 -3.10 -9.37
C PHE A 137 4.95 -3.39 -10.47
N SER A 138 5.52 -4.61 -10.50
CA SER A 138 6.47 -5.03 -11.53
C SER A 138 5.88 -4.99 -12.94
N VAL A 139 4.58 -5.24 -13.10
CA VAL A 139 3.90 -5.22 -14.41
C VAL A 139 3.37 -3.83 -14.75
N VAL A 140 2.70 -3.17 -13.81
CA VAL A 140 1.94 -1.95 -14.07
C VAL A 140 2.84 -0.74 -14.25
N VAL A 141 3.89 -0.56 -13.43
CA VAL A 141 4.73 0.65 -13.50
C VAL A 141 5.46 0.78 -14.84
N PRO A 142 6.17 -0.25 -15.36
CA PRO A 142 6.80 -0.16 -16.68
C PRO A 142 5.79 0.02 -17.81
N GLY A 143 4.63 -0.63 -17.70
CA GLY A 143 3.54 -0.50 -18.67
C GLY A 143 2.97 0.92 -18.71
N TYR A 144 2.80 1.55 -17.54
CA TYR A 144 2.36 2.93 -17.38
C TYR A 144 3.35 3.91 -18.01
N LEU A 145 4.64 3.83 -17.65
CA LEU A 145 5.67 4.71 -18.19
C LEU A 145 5.77 4.66 -19.72
N ARG A 146 5.72 3.44 -20.30
CA ARG A 146 5.74 3.25 -21.75
C ARG A 146 4.55 3.90 -22.46
N LYS A 147 3.34 3.77 -21.89
CA LYS A 147 2.11 4.33 -22.48
C LYS A 147 2.05 5.86 -22.35
N MET A 148 2.53 6.39 -21.22
CA MET A 148 2.52 7.82 -20.94
C MET A 148 3.70 8.58 -21.58
N LYS A 149 4.65 7.86 -22.22
CA LYS A 149 5.90 8.42 -22.77
C LYS A 149 6.70 9.19 -21.71
N LEU A 150 6.72 8.65 -20.49
CA LEU A 150 7.29 9.28 -19.28
C LEU A 150 8.65 8.73 -18.89
#